data_AF-A0A1H6P671-F1
#
_entry.id   AF-A0A1H6P671-F1
#
_cell.length_a   1.000
_cell.length_b   1.000
_cell.length_c   1.000
_cell.angle_alpha   90.00
_cell.angle_beta   90.00
_cell.angle_gamma   90.00
#
_symmetry.space_group_name_H-M   'P 1'
#
loop_
_entity.id
_entity.type
_entity.pdbx_description
1 polymer ?
#
loop_
_entity_poly.entity_id
_entity_poly.type
_entity_poly.pdbx_seq_one_letter_code
_entity_poly.pdbx_strand_id
1 'polypeptide(L)'
;MQPEQNAHWLQELIPVLLAGQPEDWALRWSNDLQAALAGFGEPPAFRLMHVWQAETVLPVLLEAAIEGVETTDMLTLQQLHRRAALGLNGRRGEWLAAFKPILPALYQRAFPYASGYARAHEIAMVYATAAANTAMIAEHFGDALGYADYYAQLSTDANAAAFADANSRAYAKIVAAVYADNDVQAYASICAGATRICALVRAGSGEQQADARRQVLRALAEGLSRCLIEAAPVVRRYFSGEQHEQ
;
A
#
# COMPACT_ATOMS: atom_id res chain seq x y z
N MET A 1 4.54 2.53 -28.36
CA MET A 1 4.35 2.80 -26.92
C MET A 1 5.28 3.95 -26.58
N GLN A 2 4.73 5.13 -26.27
CA GLN A 2 5.51 6.36 -26.16
C GLN A 2 6.31 6.37 -24.84
N PRO A 3 7.56 6.86 -24.81
CA PRO A 3 8.39 6.88 -23.61
C PRO A 3 7.73 7.59 -22.43
N GLU A 4 6.95 8.66 -22.66
CA GLU A 4 6.22 9.35 -21.59
C GLU A 4 5.23 8.45 -20.81
N GLN A 5 4.75 7.36 -21.41
CA GLN A 5 3.76 6.45 -20.82
C GLN A 5 4.35 5.57 -19.70
N ASN A 6 5.66 5.32 -19.69
CA ASN A 6 6.28 4.36 -18.75
C ASN A 6 6.58 4.94 -17.36
N ALA A 7 6.49 6.27 -17.19
CA ALA A 7 6.74 6.96 -15.93
C ALA A 7 5.47 7.44 -15.20
N HIS A 8 4.27 7.26 -15.78
CA HIS A 8 3.03 7.78 -15.20
C HIS A 8 2.75 7.23 -13.79
N TRP A 9 3.07 5.96 -13.55
CA TRP A 9 2.92 5.36 -12.23
C TRP A 9 3.86 5.96 -11.18
N LEU A 10 5.04 6.46 -11.56
CA LEU A 10 5.95 7.17 -10.65
C LEU A 10 5.36 8.53 -10.29
N GLN A 11 4.76 9.23 -11.25
CA GLN A 11 4.12 10.53 -11.03
C GLN A 11 2.96 10.42 -10.03
N GLU A 12 2.16 9.35 -10.13
CA GLU A 12 1.07 9.06 -9.18
C GLU A 12 1.58 8.63 -7.80
N LEU A 13 2.73 7.93 -7.76
CA LEU A 13 3.29 7.38 -6.53
C LEU A 13 4.06 8.40 -5.69
N ILE A 14 4.82 9.30 -6.33
CA ILE A 14 5.69 10.28 -5.66
C ILE A 14 4.93 11.14 -4.62
N PRO A 15 3.77 11.74 -4.93
CA PRO A 15 3.01 12.54 -3.95
C PRO A 15 2.60 11.73 -2.72
N VAL A 16 2.34 10.42 -2.88
CA VAL A 16 1.99 9.53 -1.77
C VAL A 16 3.20 9.28 -0.87
N LEU A 17 4.37 9.03 -1.47
CA LEU A 17 5.61 8.78 -0.73
C LEU A 17 6.09 10.02 0.03
N LEU A 18 5.89 11.20 -0.53
CA LEU A 18 6.22 12.49 0.08
C LEU A 18 5.23 12.94 1.17
N ALA A 19 4.07 12.29 1.29
CA ALA A 19 3.00 12.76 2.17
C ALA A 19 3.46 12.85 3.63
N GLY A 20 3.45 14.07 4.17
CA GLY A 20 3.82 14.37 5.55
C GLY A 20 5.32 14.33 5.83
N GLN A 21 6.19 14.24 4.83
CA GLN A 21 7.64 14.25 5.06
C GLN A 21 8.16 15.67 5.36
N PRO A 22 9.23 15.81 6.16
CA PRO A 22 9.95 17.07 6.31
C PRO A 22 10.45 17.57 4.95
N GLU A 23 10.39 18.89 4.73
CA GLU A 23 10.73 19.53 3.46
C GLU A 23 12.18 19.26 3.03
N ASP A 24 13.11 19.29 3.99
CA ASP A 24 14.53 19.05 3.74
C ASP A 24 14.79 17.60 3.26
N TRP A 25 14.11 16.62 3.87
CA TRP A 25 14.18 15.22 3.45
C TRP A 25 13.52 15.03 2.09
N ALA A 26 12.34 15.63 1.89
CA ALA A 26 11.58 15.53 0.64
C ALA A 26 12.38 16.07 -0.56
N LEU A 27 13.06 17.21 -0.37
CA LEU A 27 13.91 17.81 -1.38
C LEU A 27 15.12 16.93 -1.71
N ARG A 28 15.83 16.42 -0.69
CA ARG A 28 16.98 15.52 -0.89
C ARG A 28 16.58 14.25 -1.63
N TRP A 29 15.54 13.57 -1.16
CA TRP A 29 15.06 12.34 -1.78
C TRP A 29 14.58 12.57 -3.22
N SER A 30 13.89 13.69 -3.48
CA SER A 30 13.46 14.05 -4.84
C SER A 30 14.66 14.28 -5.77
N ASN A 31 15.71 14.95 -5.31
CA ASN A 31 16.94 15.15 -6.09
C ASN A 31 17.63 13.83 -6.40
N ASP A 32 17.77 12.93 -5.41
CA ASP A 32 18.38 11.62 -5.60
C ASP A 32 17.58 10.76 -6.58
N LEU A 33 16.24 10.79 -6.47
CA LEU A 33 15.35 10.11 -7.40
C LEU A 33 15.49 10.64 -8.83
N GLN A 34 15.51 11.97 -9.01
CA GLN A 34 15.68 12.58 -10.32
C GLN A 34 17.05 12.24 -10.94
N ALA A 35 18.12 12.24 -10.14
CA ALA A 35 19.44 11.83 -10.59
C ALA A 35 19.45 10.35 -11.05
N ALA A 36 18.79 9.46 -10.30
CA ALA A 36 18.66 8.05 -10.67
C ALA A 36 17.88 7.88 -11.98
N LEU A 37 16.75 8.60 -12.13
CA LEU A 37 15.94 8.57 -13.36
C LEU A 37 16.70 9.12 -14.58
N ALA A 38 17.46 10.20 -14.41
CA ALA A 38 18.30 10.76 -15.47
C ALA A 38 19.37 9.77 -15.97
N GLY A 39 19.86 8.88 -15.09
CA GLY A 39 20.84 7.85 -15.44
C GLY A 39 20.37 6.82 -16.47
N PHE A 40 19.06 6.63 -16.65
CA PHE A 40 18.54 5.65 -17.61
C PHE A 40 18.56 6.15 -19.06
N GLY A 41 18.54 7.47 -19.32
CA GLY A 41 18.40 8.06 -20.66
C GLY A 41 17.03 7.83 -21.33
N GLU A 42 16.28 6.83 -20.88
CA GLU A 42 14.91 6.53 -21.23
C GLU A 42 14.10 6.18 -19.95
N PRO A 43 12.77 6.17 -19.99
CA PRO A 43 11.97 5.79 -18.82
C PRO A 43 12.33 4.39 -18.29
N PRO A 44 12.43 4.21 -16.96
CA PRO A 44 12.80 2.94 -16.38
C PRO A 44 11.81 1.83 -16.77
N ALA A 45 12.34 0.64 -17.04
CA ALA A 45 11.52 -0.51 -17.39
C ALA A 45 10.58 -0.89 -16.24
N PHE A 46 9.31 -1.18 -16.55
CA PHE A 46 8.28 -1.51 -15.56
C PHE A 46 8.65 -2.70 -14.65
N ARG A 47 9.54 -3.61 -15.10
CA ARG A 47 10.09 -4.68 -14.26
C ARG A 47 10.73 -4.20 -12.95
N LEU A 48 11.21 -2.96 -12.88
CA LEU A 48 11.77 -2.37 -11.66
C LEU A 48 10.70 -2.12 -10.59
N MET A 49 9.44 -1.91 -10.98
CA MET A 49 8.32 -1.91 -10.04
C MET A 49 8.21 -3.28 -9.36
N HIS A 50 8.35 -4.39 -10.10
CA HIS A 50 8.31 -5.72 -9.48
C HIS A 50 9.48 -5.96 -8.51
N VAL A 51 10.68 -5.44 -8.82
CA VAL A 51 11.80 -5.48 -7.86
C VAL A 51 11.45 -4.71 -6.58
N TRP A 52 10.92 -3.49 -6.72
CA TRP A 52 10.51 -2.68 -5.56
C TRP A 52 9.41 -3.37 -4.73
N GLN A 53 8.41 -3.97 -5.38
CA GLN A 53 7.38 -4.75 -4.69
C GLN A 53 7.98 -5.94 -3.93
N ALA A 54 8.86 -6.70 -4.55
CA ALA A 54 9.47 -7.90 -3.97
C ALA A 54 10.44 -7.58 -2.83
N GLU A 55 11.28 -6.56 -2.99
CA GLU A 55 12.42 -6.31 -2.08
C GLU A 55 12.15 -5.18 -1.08
N THR A 56 11.04 -4.44 -1.21
CA THR A 56 10.68 -3.37 -0.28
C THR A 56 9.25 -3.49 0.22
N VAL A 57 8.25 -3.48 -0.66
CA VAL A 57 6.83 -3.41 -0.24
C VAL A 57 6.40 -4.66 0.52
N LEU A 58 6.66 -5.85 -0.01
CA LEU A 58 6.25 -7.10 0.60
C LEU A 58 7.01 -7.42 1.90
N PRO A 59 8.32 -7.16 2.04
CA PRO A 59 9.01 -7.22 3.32
C PRO A 59 8.38 -6.31 4.39
N VAL A 60 8.04 -5.07 4.03
CA VAL A 60 7.34 -4.15 4.94
C VAL A 60 5.99 -4.72 5.38
N LEU A 61 5.23 -5.34 4.47
CA LEU A 61 3.95 -5.97 4.81
C LEU A 61 4.11 -7.26 5.64
N LEU A 62 5.17 -8.03 5.42
CA LEU A 62 5.49 -9.22 6.23
C LEU A 62 5.75 -8.84 7.69
N GLU A 63 6.48 -7.75 7.92
CA GLU A 63 6.71 -7.22 9.28
C GLU A 63 5.44 -6.71 9.97
N ALA A 64 4.37 -6.42 9.23
CA ALA A 64 3.11 -5.99 9.82
C ALA A 64 2.36 -7.13 10.54
N ALA A 65 2.77 -8.39 10.36
CA ALA A 65 2.20 -9.58 11.00
C ALA A 65 0.65 -9.59 10.96
N ILE A 66 0.09 -9.44 9.76
CA ILE A 66 -1.36 -9.29 9.55
C ILE A 66 -2.06 -10.59 9.95
N GLU A 67 -3.01 -10.49 10.88
CA GLU A 67 -3.80 -11.64 11.32
C GLU A 67 -4.56 -12.28 10.14
N GLY A 68 -4.53 -13.62 10.08
CA GLY A 68 -5.18 -14.39 9.02
C GLY A 68 -4.41 -14.44 7.69
N VAL A 69 -3.22 -13.84 7.60
CA VAL A 69 -2.32 -13.98 6.45
C VAL A 69 -1.14 -14.88 6.82
N GLU A 70 -1.04 -16.02 6.16
CA GLU A 70 0.10 -16.91 6.35
C GLU A 70 1.37 -16.31 5.74
N THR A 71 2.52 -16.50 6.40
CA THR A 71 3.81 -16.06 5.87
C THR A 71 4.08 -16.67 4.49
N THR A 72 3.64 -17.91 4.26
CA THR A 72 3.77 -18.61 2.98
C THR A 72 3.00 -17.94 1.84
N ASP A 73 1.84 -17.34 2.11
CA ASP A 73 1.05 -16.61 1.10
C ASP A 73 1.79 -15.35 0.65
N MET A 74 2.32 -14.58 1.60
CA MET A 74 3.12 -13.39 1.32
C MET A 74 4.41 -13.72 0.57
N LEU A 75 5.10 -14.81 0.94
CA LEU A 75 6.29 -15.29 0.24
C LEU A 75 5.96 -15.76 -1.18
N THR A 76 4.80 -16.39 -1.40
CA THR A 76 4.33 -16.77 -2.74
C THR A 76 4.14 -15.54 -3.62
N LEU A 77 3.49 -14.50 -3.10
CA LEU A 77 3.32 -13.23 -3.81
C LEU A 77 4.68 -12.57 -4.10
N GLN A 78 5.62 -12.60 -3.14
CA GLN A 78 6.98 -12.09 -3.33
C GLN A 78 7.71 -12.80 -4.47
N GLN A 79 7.61 -14.13 -4.53
CA GLN A 79 8.21 -14.93 -5.60
C GLN A 79 7.61 -14.62 -6.98
N LEU A 80 6.30 -14.35 -7.07
CA LEU A 80 5.68 -13.91 -8.33
C LEU A 80 6.27 -12.58 -8.82
N HIS A 81 6.46 -11.59 -7.92
CA HIS A 81 7.13 -10.35 -8.27
C HIS A 81 8.60 -10.57 -8.69
N ARG A 82 9.37 -11.40 -7.96
CA ARG A 82 10.75 -11.73 -8.36
C ARG A 82 10.84 -12.37 -9.75
N ARG A 83 9.94 -13.31 -10.06
CA ARG A 83 9.86 -13.92 -11.40
C ARG A 83 9.49 -12.90 -12.48
N ALA A 84 8.50 -12.05 -12.23
CA ALA A 84 8.10 -11.00 -13.16
C ALA A 84 9.20 -9.96 -13.39
N ALA A 85 10.01 -9.64 -12.37
CA ALA A 85 11.20 -8.78 -12.51
C ALA A 85 12.23 -9.34 -13.50
N LEU A 86 12.30 -10.67 -13.64
CA LEU A 86 13.14 -11.38 -14.61
C LEU A 86 12.45 -11.58 -15.98
N GLY A 87 11.24 -11.05 -16.17
CA GLY A 87 10.45 -11.20 -17.40
C GLY A 87 9.62 -12.49 -17.48
N LEU A 88 9.59 -13.29 -16.40
CA LEU A 88 8.81 -14.53 -16.32
C LEU A 88 7.46 -14.27 -15.62
N ASN A 89 6.56 -13.57 -16.32
CA ASN A 89 5.26 -13.21 -15.76
C ASN A 89 4.37 -14.43 -15.48
N GLY A 90 3.79 -14.47 -14.29
CA GLY A 90 2.72 -15.41 -13.94
C GLY A 90 1.43 -15.08 -14.68
N ARG A 91 0.58 -16.09 -14.90
CA ARG A 91 -0.74 -15.89 -15.52
C ARG A 91 -1.68 -15.14 -14.56
N ARG A 92 -2.70 -14.46 -15.09
CA ARG A 92 -3.74 -13.78 -14.27
C ARG A 92 -4.31 -14.66 -13.15
N GLY A 93 -4.50 -15.95 -13.39
CA GLY A 93 -4.98 -16.91 -12.39
C GLY A 93 -3.99 -17.17 -11.24
N GLU A 94 -2.68 -17.19 -11.52
CA GLU A 94 -1.64 -17.32 -10.48
C GLU A 94 -1.62 -16.09 -9.57
N TRP A 95 -1.65 -14.89 -10.16
CA TRP A 95 -1.73 -13.64 -9.40
C TRP A 95 -3.01 -13.57 -8.57
N LEU A 96 -4.15 -13.89 -9.16
CA LEU A 96 -5.43 -13.89 -8.44
C LEU A 96 -5.42 -14.85 -7.25
N ALA A 97 -4.86 -16.06 -7.44
CA ALA A 97 -4.73 -17.04 -6.36
C ALA A 97 -3.85 -16.52 -5.22
N ALA A 98 -2.72 -15.87 -5.54
CA ALA A 98 -1.82 -15.30 -4.54
C ALA A 98 -2.45 -14.12 -3.77
N PHE A 99 -3.25 -13.27 -4.44
CA PHE A 99 -3.91 -12.13 -3.79
C PHE A 99 -5.13 -12.51 -2.96
N LYS A 100 -5.80 -13.63 -3.29
CA LYS A 100 -7.06 -14.04 -2.66
C LYS A 100 -6.99 -14.13 -1.12
N PRO A 101 -5.98 -14.76 -0.49
CA PRO A 101 -5.89 -14.79 0.97
C PRO A 101 -5.44 -13.45 1.57
N ILE A 102 -4.69 -12.64 0.82
CA ILE A 102 -4.01 -11.44 1.34
C ILE A 102 -4.94 -10.21 1.34
N LEU A 103 -5.67 -9.96 0.25
CA LEU A 103 -6.44 -8.72 0.08
C LEU A 103 -7.52 -8.50 1.15
N PRO A 104 -8.37 -9.48 1.51
CA PRO A 104 -9.38 -9.29 2.54
C PRO A 104 -8.76 -8.84 3.88
N ALA A 105 -7.68 -9.51 4.30
CA ALA A 105 -6.99 -9.19 5.55
C ALA A 105 -6.30 -7.79 5.51
N LEU A 106 -5.70 -7.42 4.37
CA LEU A 106 -5.16 -6.07 4.18
C LEU A 106 -6.24 -4.99 4.33
N TYR A 107 -7.39 -5.16 3.66
CA TYR A 107 -8.47 -4.17 3.73
C TYR A 107 -9.14 -4.15 5.11
N GLN A 108 -9.31 -5.30 5.75
CA GLN A 108 -9.79 -5.38 7.13
C GLN A 108 -8.87 -4.59 8.06
N ARG A 109 -7.55 -4.78 7.94
CA ARG A 109 -6.55 -4.11 8.77
C ARG A 109 -6.44 -2.61 8.48
N ALA A 110 -6.68 -2.21 7.24
CA ALA A 110 -6.67 -0.81 6.81
C ALA A 110 -7.96 -0.05 7.17
N PHE A 111 -9.01 -0.74 7.63
CA PHE A 111 -10.26 -0.11 8.02
C PHE A 111 -10.02 0.83 9.22
N PRO A 112 -10.55 2.07 9.20
CA PRO A 112 -10.35 3.05 10.27
C PRO A 112 -11.25 2.73 11.47
N TYR A 113 -10.96 1.62 12.15
CA TYR A 113 -11.82 1.04 13.18
C TYR A 113 -12.09 2.02 14.32
N ALA A 114 -11.05 2.66 14.87
CA ALA A 114 -11.19 3.54 16.03
C ALA A 114 -12.12 4.74 15.76
N SER A 115 -12.02 5.37 14.59
CA SER A 115 -12.90 6.49 14.24
C SER A 115 -14.32 6.03 13.89
N GLY A 116 -14.45 4.87 13.23
CA GLY A 116 -15.74 4.22 13.00
C GLY A 116 -16.47 3.91 14.30
N TYR A 117 -15.77 3.29 15.25
CA TYR A 117 -16.27 2.96 16.58
C TYR A 117 -16.67 4.23 17.35
N ALA A 118 -15.78 5.21 17.46
CA ALA A 118 -16.08 6.46 18.16
C ALA A 118 -17.33 7.14 17.61
N ARG A 119 -17.47 7.17 16.27
CA ARG A 119 -18.64 7.77 15.63
C ARG A 119 -19.92 6.97 15.87
N ALA A 120 -19.86 5.64 15.77
CA ALA A 120 -21.01 4.79 16.04
C ALA A 120 -21.45 4.88 17.51
N HIS A 121 -20.49 4.95 18.43
CA HIS A 121 -20.70 5.13 19.85
C HIS A 121 -21.38 6.47 20.16
N GLU A 122 -20.89 7.58 19.59
CA GLU A 122 -21.54 8.90 19.72
C GLU A 122 -23.01 8.88 19.29
N ILE A 123 -23.29 8.28 18.12
CA ILE A 123 -24.66 8.18 17.59
C ILE A 123 -25.54 7.34 18.52
N ALA A 124 -25.01 6.21 18.99
CA ALA A 124 -25.73 5.30 19.89
C ALA A 124 -26.01 5.95 21.26
N MET A 125 -25.08 6.75 21.79
CA MET A 125 -25.30 7.53 23.02
C MET A 125 -26.45 8.53 22.87
N VAL A 126 -26.54 9.24 21.74
CA VAL A 126 -27.66 10.15 21.47
C VAL A 126 -28.99 9.40 21.45
N TYR A 127 -29.03 8.23 20.81
CA TYR A 127 -30.23 7.39 20.78
C TYR A 127 -30.61 6.87 22.18
N ALA A 128 -29.64 6.36 22.93
CA ALA A 128 -29.88 5.70 24.21
C ALA A 128 -30.27 6.66 25.34
N THR A 129 -29.83 7.91 25.26
CA THR A 129 -30.17 8.95 26.25
C THR A 129 -31.47 9.69 25.94
N ALA A 130 -32.08 9.46 24.78
CA ALA A 130 -33.39 10.02 24.47
C ALA A 130 -34.47 9.43 25.40
N ALA A 131 -35.29 10.29 26.01
CA ALA A 131 -36.27 9.89 27.03
C ALA A 131 -37.26 8.79 26.58
N ALA A 132 -37.54 8.69 25.28
CA ALA A 132 -38.38 7.65 24.71
C ALA A 132 -37.75 6.24 24.75
N ASN A 133 -36.43 6.15 24.86
CA ASN A 133 -35.68 4.91 24.72
C ASN A 133 -35.08 4.42 26.04
N THR A 134 -34.90 5.28 27.05
CA THR A 134 -34.15 4.97 28.28
C THR A 134 -34.66 3.75 29.04
N ALA A 135 -35.98 3.55 29.13
CA ALA A 135 -36.55 2.38 29.83
C ALA A 135 -36.17 1.07 29.14
N MET A 136 -36.31 1.02 27.81
CA MET A 136 -35.97 -0.16 26.99
C MET A 136 -34.46 -0.42 26.98
N ILE A 137 -33.64 0.64 26.95
CA ILE A 137 -32.19 0.53 27.06
C ILE A 137 -31.77 -0.05 28.41
N ALA A 138 -32.32 0.46 29.51
CA ALA A 138 -32.02 -0.05 30.85
C ALA A 138 -32.41 -1.54 31.00
N GLU A 139 -33.52 -1.95 30.41
CA GLU A 139 -33.99 -3.34 30.44
C GLU A 139 -33.05 -4.30 29.68
N HIS A 140 -32.60 -3.93 28.48
CA HIS A 140 -31.88 -4.85 27.60
C HIS A 140 -30.35 -4.72 27.64
N PHE A 141 -29.84 -3.54 27.98
CA PHE A 141 -28.41 -3.20 27.90
C PHE A 141 -27.86 -2.67 29.23
N GLY A 142 -28.69 -2.56 30.27
CA GLY A 142 -28.32 -2.07 31.60
C GLY A 142 -28.28 -0.54 31.66
N ASP A 143 -27.53 0.10 30.76
CA ASP A 143 -27.45 1.54 30.65
C ASP A 143 -27.14 2.02 29.21
N ALA A 144 -27.09 3.34 29.04
CA ALA A 144 -26.80 3.95 27.75
C ALA A 144 -25.38 3.65 27.25
N LEU A 145 -24.41 3.50 28.15
CA LEU A 145 -23.03 3.21 27.79
C LEU A 145 -22.91 1.77 27.27
N GLY A 146 -23.51 0.81 27.95
CA GLY A 146 -23.57 -0.59 27.53
C GLY A 146 -24.25 -0.76 26.18
N TYR A 147 -25.34 -0.02 25.91
CA TYR A 147 -25.93 0.00 24.57
C TYR A 147 -24.98 0.61 23.54
N ALA A 148 -24.35 1.75 23.87
CA ALA A 148 -23.48 2.45 22.93
C ALA A 148 -22.24 1.64 22.56
N ASP A 149 -21.60 0.98 23.53
CA ASP A 149 -20.49 0.05 23.30
C ASP A 149 -20.92 -1.15 22.46
N TYR A 150 -22.05 -1.79 22.82
CA TYR A 150 -22.58 -2.91 22.04
C TYR A 150 -22.85 -2.53 20.59
N TYR A 151 -23.57 -1.43 20.37
CA TYR A 151 -23.92 -0.96 19.03
C TYR A 151 -22.69 -0.53 18.24
N ALA A 152 -21.77 0.19 18.87
CA ALA A 152 -20.53 0.64 18.24
C ALA A 152 -19.69 -0.54 17.78
N GLN A 153 -19.51 -1.56 18.62
CA GLN A 153 -18.79 -2.78 18.26
C GLN A 153 -19.48 -3.50 17.10
N LEU A 154 -20.77 -3.82 17.24
CA LEU A 154 -21.55 -4.53 16.23
C LEU A 154 -21.52 -3.82 14.87
N SER A 155 -21.80 -2.52 14.85
CA SER A 155 -21.84 -1.74 13.61
C SER A 155 -20.45 -1.59 12.99
N THR A 156 -19.41 -1.42 13.80
CA THR A 156 -18.05 -1.19 13.30
C THR A 156 -17.45 -2.47 12.75
N ASP A 157 -17.65 -3.61 13.42
CA ASP A 157 -17.23 -4.92 12.93
C ASP A 157 -17.91 -5.26 11.59
N ALA A 158 -19.22 -5.06 11.51
CA ALA A 158 -19.98 -5.29 10.28
C ALA A 158 -19.47 -4.39 9.13
N ASN A 159 -19.20 -3.12 9.41
CA ASN A 159 -18.65 -2.19 8.43
C ASN A 159 -17.23 -2.56 7.98
N ALA A 160 -16.38 -3.00 8.91
CA ALA A 160 -15.02 -3.43 8.60
C ALA A 160 -15.04 -4.66 7.69
N ALA A 161 -15.86 -5.66 8.01
CA ALA A 161 -16.03 -6.86 7.20
C ALA A 161 -16.59 -6.55 5.81
N ALA A 162 -17.61 -5.69 5.72
CA ALA A 162 -18.17 -5.25 4.44
C ALA A 162 -17.15 -4.47 3.60
N PHE A 163 -16.37 -3.59 4.22
CA PHE A 163 -15.28 -2.87 3.57
C PHE A 163 -14.22 -3.83 3.00
N ALA A 164 -13.82 -4.82 3.78
CA ALA A 164 -12.85 -5.83 3.36
C ALA A 164 -13.34 -6.68 2.18
N ASP A 165 -14.57 -7.19 2.25
CA ASP A 165 -15.17 -8.00 1.19
C ASP A 165 -15.35 -7.19 -0.10
N ALA A 166 -15.93 -5.99 -0.02
CA ALA A 166 -16.18 -5.14 -1.19
C ALA A 166 -14.88 -4.76 -1.91
N ASN A 167 -13.88 -4.27 -1.17
CA ASN A 167 -12.63 -3.85 -1.77
C ASN A 167 -11.81 -5.03 -2.29
N SER A 168 -11.74 -6.15 -1.56
CA SER A 168 -11.02 -7.33 -2.05
C SER A 168 -11.63 -7.86 -3.35
N ARG A 169 -12.97 -7.91 -3.48
CA ARG A 169 -13.63 -8.32 -4.72
C ARG A 169 -13.42 -7.35 -5.87
N ALA A 170 -13.50 -6.04 -5.59
CA ALA A 170 -13.29 -5.01 -6.60
C ALA A 170 -11.86 -5.06 -7.16
N TYR A 171 -10.86 -5.15 -6.28
CA TYR A 171 -9.45 -5.03 -6.67
C TYR A 171 -8.80 -6.34 -7.08
N ALA A 172 -9.23 -7.51 -6.59
CA ALA A 172 -8.55 -8.79 -6.84
C ALA A 172 -8.30 -9.07 -8.33
N LYS A 173 -9.31 -8.86 -9.18
CA LYS A 173 -9.17 -9.06 -10.64
C LYS A 173 -8.35 -7.96 -11.29
N ILE A 174 -8.47 -6.73 -10.81
CA ILE A 174 -7.74 -5.56 -11.33
C ILE A 174 -6.24 -5.75 -11.09
N VAL A 175 -5.83 -5.98 -9.83
CA VAL A 175 -4.40 -6.14 -9.49
C VAL A 175 -3.80 -7.37 -10.17
N ALA A 176 -4.55 -8.47 -10.25
CA ALA A 176 -4.07 -9.67 -10.94
C ALA A 176 -3.85 -9.45 -12.44
N ALA A 177 -4.72 -8.68 -13.11
CA ALA A 177 -4.53 -8.32 -14.51
C ALA A 177 -3.33 -7.38 -14.69
N VAL A 178 -3.25 -6.32 -13.88
CA VAL A 178 -2.16 -5.33 -13.89
C VAL A 178 -0.79 -6.02 -13.84
N TYR A 179 -0.61 -6.94 -12.90
CA TYR A 179 0.68 -7.62 -12.72
C TYR A 179 0.94 -8.75 -13.72
N ALA A 180 -0.09 -9.43 -14.23
CA ALA A 180 0.10 -10.46 -15.25
C ALA A 180 0.53 -9.85 -16.59
N ASP A 181 -0.11 -8.73 -16.95
CA ASP A 181 0.03 -8.11 -18.27
C ASP A 181 1.12 -7.03 -18.30
N ASN A 182 1.74 -6.73 -17.16
CA ASN A 182 2.64 -5.59 -16.97
C ASN A 182 1.99 -4.26 -17.43
N ASP A 183 0.71 -4.08 -17.13
CA ASP A 183 -0.06 -2.93 -17.57
C ASP A 183 0.31 -1.70 -16.73
N VAL A 184 1.24 -0.92 -17.26
CA VAL A 184 1.78 0.28 -16.62
C VAL A 184 0.70 1.34 -16.37
N GLN A 185 -0.27 1.47 -17.29
CA GLN A 185 -1.32 2.48 -17.20
C GLN A 185 -2.33 2.11 -16.12
N ALA A 186 -2.79 0.85 -16.14
CA ALA A 186 -3.67 0.35 -15.09
C ALA A 186 -2.98 0.36 -13.72
N TYR A 187 -1.66 0.11 -13.66
CA TYR A 187 -0.90 0.22 -12.42
C TYR A 187 -0.88 1.64 -11.87
N ALA A 188 -0.69 2.65 -12.73
CA ALA A 188 -0.71 4.05 -12.30
C ALA A 188 -2.03 4.44 -11.62
N SER A 189 -3.16 3.90 -12.08
CA SER A 189 -4.47 4.15 -11.48
C SER A 189 -4.67 3.53 -10.09
N ILE A 190 -3.83 2.56 -9.68
CA ILE A 190 -3.98 1.84 -8.41
C ILE A 190 -2.83 2.05 -7.43
N CYS A 191 -1.63 2.44 -7.90
CA CYS A 191 -0.42 2.46 -7.10
C CYS A 191 -0.54 3.39 -5.88
N ALA A 192 -1.15 4.57 -6.07
CA ALA A 192 -1.34 5.54 -5.00
C ALA A 192 -2.25 5.01 -3.87
N GLY A 193 -3.28 4.24 -4.21
CA GLY A 193 -4.17 3.60 -3.24
C GLY A 193 -3.48 2.43 -2.52
N ALA A 194 -2.83 1.55 -3.28
CA ALA A 194 -2.12 0.40 -2.75
C ALA A 194 -1.01 0.79 -1.77
N THR A 195 -0.22 1.83 -2.09
CA THR A 195 0.84 2.33 -1.20
C THR A 195 0.29 2.93 0.08
N ARG A 196 -0.84 3.65 0.03
CA ARG A 196 -1.50 4.16 1.25
C ARG A 196 -1.99 3.02 2.13
N ILE A 197 -2.59 1.97 1.54
CA ILE A 197 -3.04 0.78 2.27
C ILE A 197 -1.85 0.10 2.95
N CYS A 198 -0.75 -0.13 2.22
CA CYS A 198 0.47 -0.71 2.80
C CYS A 198 0.98 0.09 4.00
N ALA A 199 1.05 1.42 3.86
CA ALA A 199 1.49 2.30 4.94
C ALA A 199 0.53 2.28 6.15
N LEU A 200 -0.79 2.25 5.92
CA LEU A 200 -1.79 2.14 6.99
C LEU A 200 -1.70 0.81 7.73
N VAL A 201 -1.61 -0.29 6.98
CA VAL A 201 -1.52 -1.65 7.54
C VAL A 201 -0.30 -1.79 8.45
N ARG A 202 0.87 -1.32 7.99
CA ARG A 202 2.12 -1.41 8.77
C ARG A 202 2.15 -0.45 9.95
N ALA A 203 1.58 0.75 9.82
CA ALA A 203 1.49 1.72 10.91
C ALA A 203 0.56 1.25 12.04
N GLY A 204 -0.38 0.34 11.74
CA GLY A 204 -1.35 -0.15 12.72
C GLY A 204 -2.34 0.94 13.14
N SER A 205 -2.83 0.85 14.37
CA SER A 205 -3.82 1.77 14.95
C SER A 205 -3.29 2.40 16.24
N GLY A 206 -3.57 3.68 16.48
CA GLY A 206 -3.23 4.37 17.73
C GLY A 206 -2.77 5.82 17.54
N GLU A 207 -2.40 6.47 18.64
CA GLU A 207 -2.03 7.90 18.67
C GLU A 207 -0.79 8.23 17.81
N GLN A 208 0.15 7.28 17.70
CA GLN A 208 1.38 7.44 16.90
C GLN A 208 1.23 7.00 15.44
N GLN A 209 0.02 6.66 14.99
CA GLN A 209 -0.22 6.13 13.65
C GLN A 209 0.27 7.08 12.54
N ALA A 210 0.12 8.39 12.72
CA ALA A 210 0.55 9.36 11.71
C ALA A 210 2.07 9.36 11.50
N ASP A 211 2.84 9.26 12.59
CA ASP A 211 4.31 9.17 12.54
C ASP A 211 4.79 7.83 12.02
N ALA A 212 4.19 6.73 12.50
CA ALA A 212 4.49 5.39 11.99
C ALA A 212 4.21 5.30 10.48
N ARG A 213 3.08 5.83 10.01
CA ARG A 213 2.73 5.87 8.58
C ARG A 213 3.76 6.68 7.77
N ARG A 214 4.20 7.83 8.28
CA ARG A 214 5.23 8.66 7.66
C ARG A 214 6.56 7.91 7.55
N GLN A 215 6.96 7.17 8.59
CA GLN A 215 8.18 6.35 8.57
C GLN A 215 8.08 5.21 7.56
N VAL A 216 6.93 4.54 7.46
CA VAL A 216 6.70 3.50 6.45
C VAL A 216 6.78 4.09 5.04
N LEU A 217 6.11 5.21 4.77
CA LEU A 217 6.18 5.88 3.46
C LEU A 217 7.62 6.28 3.11
N ARG A 218 8.40 6.75 4.08
CA ARG A 218 9.83 7.02 3.91
C ARG A 218 10.62 5.76 3.52
N ALA A 219 10.42 4.65 4.24
CA ALA A 219 11.11 3.39 3.93
C ALA A 219 10.74 2.86 2.53
N LEU A 220 9.46 2.99 2.14
CA LEU A 220 9.00 2.64 0.80
C LEU A 220 9.67 3.52 -0.28
N ALA A 221 9.82 4.80 -0.01
CA ALA A 221 10.45 5.77 -0.89
C ALA A 221 11.96 5.53 -1.07
N GLU A 222 12.67 5.27 0.03
CA GLU A 222 14.08 4.94 0.03
C GLU A 222 14.35 3.61 -0.68
N GLY A 223 13.49 2.60 -0.48
CA GLY A 223 13.57 1.34 -1.21
C GLY A 223 13.33 1.50 -2.72
N LEU A 224 12.41 2.38 -3.13
CA LEU A 224 12.20 2.70 -4.55
C LEU A 224 13.45 3.33 -5.17
N SER A 225 14.02 4.35 -4.52
CA SER A 225 15.25 4.99 -5.01
C SER A 225 16.41 4.02 -5.07
N ARG A 226 16.59 3.14 -4.09
CA ARG A 226 17.61 2.08 -4.10
C ARG A 226 17.45 1.19 -5.33
N CYS A 227 16.24 0.68 -5.60
CA CYS A 227 15.98 -0.16 -6.77
C CYS A 227 16.31 0.56 -8.10
N LEU A 228 16.01 1.87 -8.19
CA LEU A 228 16.30 2.65 -9.38
C LEU A 228 17.80 2.94 -9.54
N ILE A 229 18.50 3.28 -8.46
CA ILE A 229 19.94 3.57 -8.46
C ILE A 229 20.75 2.33 -8.83
N GLU A 230 20.43 1.17 -8.24
CA GLU A 230 21.13 -0.09 -8.52
C GLU A 230 20.91 -0.58 -9.96
N ALA A 231 19.77 -0.25 -10.54
CA ALA A 231 19.42 -0.62 -11.92
C ALA A 231 19.83 0.43 -12.96
N ALA A 232 20.12 1.66 -12.56
CA ALA A 232 20.55 2.70 -13.47
C ALA A 232 21.85 2.25 -14.15
N PRO A 233 21.91 2.21 -15.48
CA PRO A 233 23.17 1.95 -16.15
C PRO A 233 24.11 3.07 -15.73
N VAL A 234 25.14 2.73 -14.93
CA VAL A 234 26.26 3.64 -14.65
C VAL A 234 26.64 4.26 -15.98
N VAL A 235 26.77 5.58 -16.05
CA VAL A 235 27.36 6.30 -17.19
C VAL A 235 28.80 5.81 -17.35
N ARG A 236 28.98 4.58 -17.84
CA ARG A 236 30.24 4.01 -18.30
C ARG A 236 30.41 4.52 -19.71
N ARG A 237 30.97 5.72 -19.82
CA ARG A 237 31.72 6.26 -20.97
C ARG A 237 31.82 7.77 -20.80
N TYR A 238 32.77 8.25 -19.99
CA TYR A 238 33.42 9.55 -20.24
C TYR A 238 34.84 9.65 -19.67
N PHE A 239 35.42 8.57 -19.14
CA PHE A 239 36.84 8.54 -18.71
C PHE A 239 37.57 7.23 -19.06
N SER A 240 37.23 6.57 -20.18
CA SER A 240 38.23 5.73 -20.86
C SER A 240 39.04 6.66 -21.76
N GLY A 241 40.01 7.35 -21.15
CA GLY A 241 41.07 8.01 -21.88
C GLY A 241 41.88 6.95 -22.62
N GLU A 242 41.57 6.73 -23.88
CA GLU A 242 42.50 6.12 -24.83
C GLU A 242 42.71 7.13 -25.95
N GLN A 243 43.58 8.10 -25.67
CA GLN A 243 44.41 8.67 -26.74
C GLN A 243 45.33 7.55 -27.20
N HIS A 244 45.03 6.92 -28.33
CA HIS A 244 46.03 6.16 -29.07
C HIS A 244 46.94 7.15 -29.78
N GLU A 245 48.05 7.49 -29.14
CA GLU A 245 49.30 7.77 -29.84
C GLU A 245 49.85 6.43 -30.35
N GLN A 246 49.85 6.25 -31.68
CA GLN A 246 50.99 5.81 -32.52
C GLN A 246 50.52 5.60 -33.96
#